data_AF-A0A966BN85-F1
#
_entry.id   AF-A0A966BN85-F1
#
_cell.length_a   1.000
_cell.length_b   1.000
_cell.length_c   1.000
_cell.angle_alpha   90.00
_cell.angle_beta   90.00
_cell.angle_gamma   90.00
#
_symmetry.space_group_name_H-M   'P 1'
#
loop_
_entity.id
_entity.type
_entity.pdbx_description
1 polymer ?
#
loop_
_entity_poly.entity_id
_entity_poly.type
_entity_poly.pdbx_seq_one_letter_code
_entity_poly.pdbx_strand_id
1 'polypeptide(L)'
;MMLSCGSFQLTLSRPLVMGIVNVTPDSFFDGGLQGRRAAALAHAMQLLEEGADIIDIGGESTRPGAQPVGIQEELDRVLPLIEALQGAPVPLSLDSFKPEVMQAAIAAGVQMVNDINALQDVEAMRAVADSNVAVCLMHKQGNPQTMQLQPAYGDVVTEVAEFLRARIV
;
A
#
# COMPACT_ATOMS: atom_id res chain seq x y z
N MET A 1 10.99 18.05 8.67
CA MET A 1 11.49 16.83 8.01
C MET A 1 10.84 16.75 6.63
N MET A 2 11.53 16.19 5.64
CA MET A 2 11.02 16.06 4.27
C MET A 2 11.15 14.60 3.84
N LEU A 3 10.11 14.05 3.22
CA LEU A 3 10.08 12.70 2.67
C LEU A 3 10.19 12.78 1.14
N SER A 4 11.25 12.18 0.60
CA SER A 4 11.35 11.90 -0.83
C SER A 4 10.46 10.70 -1.16
N CYS A 5 9.52 10.90 -2.06
CA CYS A 5 8.55 9.89 -2.49
C CYS A 5 8.53 9.88 -4.02
N GLY A 6 9.43 9.13 -4.65
CA GLY A 6 9.65 9.20 -6.09
C GLY A 6 10.01 10.62 -6.55
N SER A 7 9.19 11.19 -7.44
CA SER A 7 9.31 12.57 -7.92
C SER A 7 8.74 13.63 -6.96
N PHE A 8 8.05 13.23 -5.89
CA PHE A 8 7.44 14.14 -4.93
C PHE A 8 8.34 14.39 -3.72
N GLN A 9 8.19 15.57 -3.15
CA GLN A 9 8.82 15.98 -1.89
C GLN A 9 7.72 16.40 -0.91
N LEU A 10 7.50 15.58 0.11
CA LEU A 10 6.44 15.81 1.10
C LEU A 10 7.03 16.44 2.37
N THR A 11 6.56 17.63 2.74
CA THR A 11 6.93 18.24 4.03
C THR A 11 6.13 17.60 5.17
N LEU A 12 6.83 17.10 6.17
CA LEU A 12 6.23 16.52 7.38
C LEU A 12 6.09 17.57 8.50
N SER A 13 5.88 18.84 8.13
CA SER A 13 5.66 19.95 9.07
C SER A 13 4.21 20.03 9.60
N ARG A 14 3.30 19.32 8.94
CA ARG A 14 1.92 19.07 9.39
C ARG A 14 1.58 17.59 9.20
N PRO A 15 0.53 17.08 9.85
CA PRO A 15 -0.04 15.79 9.46
C PRO A 15 -0.40 15.77 7.98
N LEU A 16 -0.07 14.68 7.31
CA LEU A 16 -0.48 14.40 5.94
C LEU A 16 -1.59 13.34 5.96
N VAL A 17 -2.51 13.42 5.00
CA VAL A 17 -3.62 12.47 4.87
C VAL A 17 -3.36 11.52 3.70
N MET A 18 -3.35 10.23 3.99
CA MET A 18 -3.29 9.17 2.98
C MET A 18 -4.70 8.62 2.75
N GLY A 19 -5.24 8.84 1.55
CA GLY A 19 -6.56 8.38 1.14
C GLY A 19 -6.52 6.92 0.65
N ILE A 20 -7.37 6.06 1.21
CA ILE A 20 -7.36 4.62 0.92
C ILE A 20 -8.29 4.30 -0.25
N VAL A 21 -7.77 3.64 -1.28
CA VAL A 21 -8.53 3.20 -2.45
C VAL A 21 -8.40 1.70 -2.62
N ASN A 22 -9.39 0.96 -2.15
CA ASN A 22 -9.43 -0.50 -2.23
C ASN A 22 -10.15 -0.97 -3.51
N VAL A 23 -9.50 -1.84 -4.28
CA VAL A 23 -10.07 -2.50 -5.46
C VAL A 23 -10.47 -3.94 -5.13
N THR A 24 -11.19 -4.12 -4.02
CA THR A 24 -11.61 -5.44 -3.50
C THR A 24 -13.06 -5.78 -3.88
N PRO A 25 -13.46 -7.06 -3.89
CA PRO A 25 -14.84 -7.48 -4.17
C PRO A 25 -15.88 -6.90 -3.18
N ASP A 26 -15.45 -6.56 -1.97
CA ASP A 26 -16.32 -6.26 -0.83
C ASP A 26 -17.01 -4.88 -0.91
N SER A 27 -16.73 -4.09 -1.95
CA SER A 27 -17.35 -2.78 -2.17
C SER A 27 -18.59 -2.89 -3.07
N PHE A 28 -19.74 -3.29 -2.50
CA PHE A 28 -21.15 -3.03 -2.88
C PHE A 28 -21.59 -2.76 -4.35
N PHE A 29 -20.80 -3.07 -5.37
CA PHE A 29 -21.07 -2.75 -6.78
C PHE A 29 -21.19 -4.03 -7.62
N ASP A 30 -22.38 -4.26 -8.18
CA ASP A 30 -22.75 -5.38 -9.06
C ASP A 30 -22.06 -5.35 -10.46
N GLY A 31 -21.13 -4.41 -10.70
CA GLY A 31 -20.54 -4.14 -12.02
C GLY A 31 -19.32 -5.00 -12.40
N GLY A 32 -19.04 -6.09 -11.68
CA GLY A 32 -17.85 -6.92 -11.95
C GLY A 32 -16.53 -6.18 -11.69
N LEU A 33 -15.45 -6.58 -12.36
CA LEU A 33 -14.13 -5.94 -12.19
C LEU A 33 -14.08 -4.52 -12.77
N GLN A 34 -14.68 -4.30 -13.94
CA GLN A 34 -14.73 -2.98 -14.60
C GLN A 34 -15.54 -1.97 -13.79
N GLY A 35 -16.70 -2.35 -13.25
CA GLY A 35 -17.48 -1.48 -12.38
C GLY A 35 -16.73 -1.11 -11.09
N ARG A 36 -16.02 -2.08 -10.48
CA ARG A 36 -15.18 -1.82 -9.31
C ARG A 36 -14.02 -0.87 -9.61
N ARG A 37 -13.34 -1.04 -10.74
CA ARG A 37 -12.28 -0.11 -11.18
C ARG A 37 -12.80 1.30 -11.39
N ALA A 38 -13.97 1.45 -12.04
CA ALA A 38 -14.59 2.74 -12.23
C ALA A 38 -14.98 3.41 -10.91
N ALA A 39 -15.54 2.65 -9.97
CA ALA A 39 -15.86 3.13 -8.63
C ALA A 39 -14.59 3.54 -7.84
N ALA A 40 -13.52 2.73 -7.91
CA ALA A 40 -12.25 3.04 -7.27
C ALA A 40 -11.60 4.30 -7.84
N LEU A 41 -11.65 4.49 -9.17
CA LEU A 41 -11.18 5.72 -9.81
C LEU A 41 -12.01 6.94 -9.38
N ALA A 42 -13.33 6.82 -9.38
CA ALA A 42 -14.21 7.91 -8.92
C ALA A 42 -13.92 8.28 -7.45
N HIS A 43 -13.71 7.27 -6.61
CA HIS A 43 -13.34 7.49 -5.21
C HIS A 43 -11.97 8.14 -5.05
N ALA A 44 -10.96 7.71 -5.82
CA ALA A 44 -9.65 8.34 -5.83
C ALA A 44 -9.74 9.82 -6.22
N MET A 45 -10.51 10.15 -7.26
CA MET A 45 -10.74 11.54 -7.66
C MET A 45 -11.42 12.36 -6.57
N GLN A 46 -12.41 11.80 -5.88
CA GLN A 46 -13.05 12.45 -4.73
C GLN A 46 -12.04 12.72 -3.61
N LEU A 47 -11.19 11.76 -3.26
CA LEU A 47 -10.15 11.94 -2.23
C LEU A 47 -9.16 13.05 -2.61
N LEU A 48 -8.81 13.17 -3.89
CA LEU A 48 -7.99 14.27 -4.39
C LEU A 48 -8.68 15.63 -4.22
N GLU A 49 -9.98 15.71 -4.52
CA GLU A 49 -10.79 16.93 -4.31
C GLU A 49 -10.93 17.30 -2.83
N GLU A 50 -11.03 16.29 -1.96
CA GLU A 50 -11.07 16.46 -0.50
C GLU A 50 -9.70 16.83 0.11
N GLY A 51 -8.63 16.79 -0.68
CA GLY A 51 -7.29 17.23 -0.28
C GLY A 51 -6.43 16.14 0.35
N ALA A 52 -6.59 14.88 -0.06
CA ALA A 52 -5.63 13.83 0.28
C ALA A 52 -4.23 14.19 -0.21
N ASP A 53 -3.21 13.94 0.61
CA ASP A 53 -1.80 14.21 0.32
C ASP A 53 -1.09 13.02 -0.35
N ILE A 54 -1.66 11.82 -0.23
CA ILE A 54 -1.19 10.56 -0.80
C ILE A 54 -2.43 9.71 -1.13
N ILE A 55 -2.42 8.95 -2.22
CA ILE A 55 -3.44 7.94 -2.52
C ILE A 55 -2.82 6.55 -2.36
N ASP A 56 -3.38 5.70 -1.50
CA ASP A 56 -2.91 4.34 -1.24
C ASP A 56 -3.84 3.31 -1.89
N ILE A 57 -3.30 2.53 -2.81
CA ILE A 57 -4.05 1.64 -3.70
C ILE A 57 -3.83 0.20 -3.28
N GLY A 58 -4.89 -0.46 -2.82
CA GLY A 58 -4.86 -1.85 -2.36
C GLY A 58 -5.68 -2.79 -3.25
N GLY A 59 -5.07 -3.88 -3.71
CA GLY A 59 -5.72 -4.93 -4.50
C GLY A 59 -6.18 -6.14 -3.67
N GLU A 60 -5.68 -6.27 -2.45
CA GLU A 60 -5.92 -7.39 -1.55
C GLU A 60 -6.40 -6.90 -0.17
N SER A 61 -7.38 -7.58 0.40
CA SER A 61 -7.85 -7.27 1.76
C SER A 61 -6.93 -7.95 2.78
N THR A 62 -6.39 -7.16 3.70
CA THR A 62 -5.54 -7.63 4.80
C THR A 62 -6.33 -7.85 6.10
N ARG A 63 -7.67 -7.78 6.01
CA ARG A 63 -8.57 -8.00 7.16
C ARG A 63 -8.55 -9.47 7.61
N PRO A 64 -8.74 -9.75 8.91
CA PRO A 64 -8.87 -11.12 9.40
C PRO A 64 -9.99 -11.87 8.67
N GLY A 65 -9.67 -13.06 8.16
CA GLY A 65 -10.61 -13.91 7.40
C GLY A 65 -10.73 -13.60 5.91
N ALA A 66 -10.02 -12.60 5.39
CA ALA A 66 -9.92 -12.37 3.95
C ALA A 66 -9.20 -13.54 3.25
N GLN A 67 -9.73 -13.93 2.09
CA GLN A 67 -9.09 -14.93 1.24
C GLN A 67 -7.92 -14.28 0.49
N PRO A 68 -6.73 -14.93 0.47
CA PRO A 68 -5.61 -14.44 -0.31
C PRO A 68 -5.97 -14.33 -1.80
N VAL A 69 -5.45 -13.30 -2.44
CA VAL A 69 -5.63 -13.04 -3.87
C VAL A 69 -4.36 -13.46 -4.60
N GLY A 70 -4.49 -14.12 -5.75
CA GLY A 70 -3.34 -14.49 -6.57
C GLY A 70 -2.64 -13.26 -7.16
N ILE A 71 -1.33 -13.36 -7.45
CA ILE A 71 -0.53 -12.25 -8.00
C ILE A 71 -1.21 -11.62 -9.22
N GLN A 72 -1.60 -12.44 -10.21
CA GLN A 72 -2.23 -11.92 -11.44
C GLN A 72 -3.55 -11.19 -11.15
N GLU A 73 -4.35 -11.70 -10.21
CA GLU A 73 -5.62 -11.09 -9.87
C GLU A 73 -5.42 -9.75 -9.15
N GLU A 74 -4.40 -9.64 -8.30
CA GLU A 74 -4.03 -8.36 -7.67
C GLU A 74 -3.51 -7.35 -8.70
N LEU A 75 -2.63 -7.78 -9.62
CA LEU A 75 -2.15 -6.95 -10.73
C LEU A 75 -3.31 -6.43 -11.58
N ASP A 76 -4.25 -7.31 -11.95
CA ASP A 76 -5.44 -6.93 -12.71
C ASP A 76 -6.31 -5.92 -11.96
N ARG A 77 -6.26 -5.89 -10.63
CA ARG A 77 -6.99 -4.91 -9.82
C ARG A 77 -6.27 -3.57 -9.77
N VAL A 78 -4.97 -3.56 -9.46
CA VAL A 78 -4.24 -2.33 -9.12
C VAL A 78 -3.67 -1.61 -10.33
N LEU A 79 -3.10 -2.32 -11.32
CA LEU A 79 -2.36 -1.69 -12.42
C LEU A 79 -3.23 -0.73 -13.26
N PRO A 80 -4.45 -1.10 -13.68
CA PRO A 80 -5.27 -0.18 -14.48
C PRO A 80 -5.66 1.09 -13.73
N LEU A 81 -5.75 1.03 -12.40
CA LEU A 81 -6.05 2.18 -11.57
C LEU A 81 -4.81 3.07 -11.41
N ILE A 82 -3.64 2.48 -11.18
CA ILE A 82 -2.36 3.21 -11.13
C ILE A 82 -2.10 3.94 -12.45
N GLU A 83 -2.36 3.28 -13.58
CA GLU A 83 -2.23 3.86 -14.92
C GLU A 83 -3.21 5.02 -15.14
N ALA A 84 -4.48 4.86 -14.73
CA ALA A 84 -5.51 5.89 -14.85
C ALA A 84 -5.25 7.12 -13.97
N LEU A 85 -4.52 6.95 -12.87
CA LEU A 85 -4.15 8.01 -11.92
C LEU A 85 -2.77 8.62 -12.20
N GLN A 86 -2.10 8.23 -13.29
CA GLN A 86 -0.84 8.87 -13.68
C GLN A 86 -1.02 10.37 -13.90
N GLY A 87 -0.10 11.16 -13.34
CA GLY A 87 -0.19 12.63 -13.36
C GLY A 87 -1.06 13.23 -12.27
N ALA A 88 -1.58 12.42 -11.33
CA ALA A 88 -2.18 12.95 -10.10
C ALA A 88 -1.21 13.92 -9.39
N PRO A 89 -1.72 14.99 -8.76
CA PRO A 89 -0.88 16.01 -8.12
C PRO A 89 -0.24 15.55 -6.80
N VAL A 90 -0.45 14.29 -6.41
CA VAL A 90 0.04 13.67 -5.18
C VAL A 90 0.64 12.30 -5.49
N PRO A 91 1.57 11.79 -4.67
CA PRO A 91 2.13 10.47 -4.89
C PRO A 91 1.08 9.37 -4.75
N LEU A 92 1.24 8.34 -5.58
CA LEU A 92 0.53 7.08 -5.49
C LEU A 92 1.36 6.09 -4.66
N SER A 93 0.71 5.48 -3.68
CA SER A 93 1.23 4.38 -2.86
C SER A 93 0.56 3.08 -3.28
N LEU A 94 1.33 1.99 -3.30
CA LEU A 94 0.84 0.63 -3.46
C LEU A 94 0.78 -0.05 -2.09
N ASP A 95 -0.40 -0.50 -1.66
CA ASP A 95 -0.56 -1.41 -0.51
C ASP A 95 -0.49 -2.86 -0.99
N SER A 96 0.71 -3.44 -0.89
CA SER A 96 0.96 -4.85 -1.20
C SER A 96 2.24 -5.34 -0.52
N PHE A 97 2.26 -6.63 -0.19
CA PHE A 97 3.44 -7.33 0.31
C PHE A 97 4.05 -8.30 -0.73
N LYS A 98 3.49 -8.36 -1.95
CA LYS A 98 3.91 -9.31 -2.99
C LYS A 98 5.01 -8.69 -3.87
N PRO A 99 6.21 -9.28 -3.96
CA PRO A 99 7.34 -8.73 -4.73
C PRO A 99 7.00 -8.43 -6.19
N GLU A 100 6.29 -9.33 -6.87
CA GLU A 100 5.92 -9.19 -8.28
C GLU A 100 4.94 -8.03 -8.49
N VAL A 101 4.04 -7.79 -7.53
CA VAL A 101 3.09 -6.67 -7.56
C VAL A 101 3.82 -5.35 -7.31
N MET A 102 4.77 -5.33 -6.37
CA MET A 102 5.64 -4.17 -6.13
C MET A 102 6.41 -3.80 -7.40
N GLN A 103 7.09 -4.75 -8.03
CA GLN A 103 7.87 -4.52 -9.25
C GLN A 103 7.00 -3.93 -10.37
N ALA A 104 5.83 -4.52 -10.61
CA ALA A 104 4.92 -4.05 -11.65
C ALA A 104 4.34 -2.66 -11.35
N ALA A 105 3.96 -2.38 -10.10
CA ALA A 105 3.44 -1.08 -9.70
C ALA A 105 4.51 0.02 -9.77
N ILE A 106 5.74 -0.28 -9.36
CA ILE A 106 6.89 0.64 -9.48
C ILE A 106 7.14 0.96 -10.97
N ALA A 107 7.13 -0.06 -11.84
CA ALA A 107 7.25 0.14 -13.28
C ALA A 107 6.08 0.94 -13.87
N ALA A 108 4.87 0.81 -13.32
CA ALA A 108 3.69 1.59 -13.70
C ALA A 108 3.69 3.01 -13.11
N GLY A 109 4.65 3.35 -12.23
CA GLY A 109 4.84 4.70 -11.73
C GLY A 109 4.15 5.00 -10.40
N VAL A 110 4.10 4.07 -9.45
CA VAL A 110 3.86 4.43 -8.04
C VAL A 110 5.11 5.06 -7.41
N GLN A 111 4.92 5.91 -6.40
CA GLN A 111 6.00 6.60 -5.71
C GLN A 111 6.24 6.09 -4.29
N MET A 112 5.36 5.24 -3.79
CA MET A 112 5.47 4.63 -2.47
C MET A 112 5.02 3.17 -2.49
N VAL A 113 5.65 2.35 -1.66
CA VAL A 113 5.21 0.98 -1.33
C VAL A 113 4.86 0.95 0.15
N ASN A 114 3.62 0.59 0.47
CA ASN A 114 3.14 0.35 1.82
C ASN A 114 3.10 -1.16 2.07
N ASP A 115 4.11 -1.68 2.77
CA ASP A 115 4.24 -3.12 2.99
C ASP A 115 3.96 -3.49 4.45
N ILE A 116 2.80 -4.14 4.65
CA ILE A 116 2.40 -4.70 5.94
C ILE A 116 3.32 -5.84 6.43
N ASN A 117 4.20 -6.32 5.56
CA ASN A 117 5.24 -7.30 5.84
C ASN A 117 6.64 -6.69 6.03
N ALA A 118 6.77 -5.37 6.03
CA ALA A 118 8.01 -4.64 6.31
C ALA A 118 9.24 -5.18 5.55
N LEU A 119 9.04 -5.60 4.29
CA LEU A 119 10.04 -6.19 3.39
C LEU A 119 10.73 -7.42 3.97
N GLN A 120 10.08 -8.17 4.87
CA GLN A 120 10.65 -9.40 5.43
C GLN A 120 10.92 -10.45 4.33
N ASP A 121 10.24 -10.35 3.19
CA ASP A 121 10.59 -11.07 1.97
C ASP A 121 11.80 -10.40 1.29
N VAL A 122 12.86 -11.18 1.04
CA VAL A 122 14.08 -10.71 0.37
C VAL A 122 13.80 -10.24 -1.06
N GLU A 123 12.84 -10.84 -1.75
CA GLU A 123 12.47 -10.43 -3.11
C GLU A 123 11.67 -9.12 -3.07
N ALA A 124 10.88 -8.87 -2.02
CA ALA A 124 10.21 -7.57 -1.81
C ALA A 124 11.25 -6.47 -1.54
N MET A 125 12.26 -6.77 -0.73
CA MET A 125 13.38 -5.85 -0.52
C MET A 125 14.12 -5.53 -1.83
N ARG A 126 14.39 -6.55 -2.66
CA ARG A 126 14.99 -6.35 -3.98
C ARG A 126 14.10 -5.56 -4.93
N ALA A 127 12.79 -5.75 -4.88
CA ALA A 127 11.83 -5.03 -5.71
C ALA A 127 11.90 -3.50 -5.54
N VAL A 128 12.19 -3.04 -4.31
CA VAL A 128 12.25 -1.60 -4.01
C VAL A 128 13.68 -1.03 -3.99
N ALA A 129 14.71 -1.87 -3.86
CA ALA A 129 16.09 -1.45 -3.59
C ALA A 129 16.68 -0.49 -4.62
N ASP A 130 16.43 -0.73 -5.91
CA ASP A 130 16.98 0.08 -7.02
C ASP A 130 16.01 1.19 -7.47
N SER A 131 14.98 1.47 -6.68
CA SER A 131 13.96 2.48 -6.98
C SER A 131 14.08 3.70 -6.07
N ASN A 132 13.45 4.80 -6.46
CA ASN A 132 13.35 6.01 -5.63
C ASN A 132 12.02 6.07 -4.85
N VAL A 133 11.31 4.95 -4.72
CA VAL A 133 10.03 4.94 -4.01
C VAL A 133 10.25 5.06 -2.51
N ALA A 134 9.33 5.75 -1.82
CA ALA A 134 9.26 5.67 -0.37
C ALA A 134 8.76 4.28 0.05
N VAL A 135 9.16 3.82 1.24
CA VAL A 135 8.66 2.55 1.79
C VAL A 135 8.08 2.79 3.18
N CYS A 136 6.85 2.34 3.42
CA CYS A 136 6.28 2.20 4.76
C CYS A 136 6.50 0.77 5.27
N LEU A 137 7.13 0.65 6.44
CA LEU A 137 7.39 -0.62 7.10
C LEU A 137 6.45 -0.75 8.30
N MET A 138 5.55 -1.75 8.26
CA MET A 138 4.61 -1.98 9.35
C MET A 138 5.05 -3.11 10.28
N HIS A 139 4.89 -2.92 11.59
CA HIS A 139 4.99 -4.02 12.54
C HIS A 139 3.69 -4.84 12.60
N LYS A 140 3.81 -6.16 12.66
CA LYS A 140 2.72 -7.08 13.04
C LYS A 140 3.30 -8.30 13.78
N GLN A 141 2.51 -8.88 14.68
CA GLN A 141 2.74 -10.24 15.19
C GLN A 141 1.98 -11.26 14.33
N GLY A 142 2.63 -12.37 13.97
CA GLY A 142 2.01 -13.41 13.13
C GLY A 142 1.88 -13.03 11.66
N ASN A 143 0.84 -13.52 10.99
CA ASN A 143 0.56 -13.24 9.59
C ASN A 143 -0.70 -12.37 9.46
N PRO A 144 -0.97 -11.75 8.29
CA PRO A 144 -2.11 -10.84 8.14
C PRO A 144 -3.48 -11.43 8.55
N GLN A 145 -3.65 -12.74 8.41
CA GLN A 145 -4.90 -13.43 8.76
C GLN A 145 -5.07 -13.62 10.27
N THR A 146 -3.97 -13.73 11.02
CA THR A 146 -3.98 -14.04 12.46
C THR A 146 -3.54 -12.90 13.36
N MET A 147 -2.96 -11.83 12.80
CA MET A 147 -2.33 -10.73 13.56
C MET A 147 -3.29 -9.98 14.51
N GLN A 148 -4.60 -10.08 14.28
CA GLN A 148 -5.64 -9.46 15.12
C GLN A 148 -6.34 -10.45 16.07
N LEU A 149 -6.02 -11.75 16.03
CA LEU A 149 -6.76 -12.75 16.79
C LEU A 149 -6.46 -12.66 18.29
N GLN A 150 -5.18 -12.77 18.68
CA GLN A 150 -4.73 -12.62 20.08
C GLN A 150 -3.24 -12.21 20.13
N PRO A 151 -2.86 -11.02 19.66
CA PRO A 151 -1.49 -10.56 19.86
C PRO A 151 -1.25 -10.31 21.36
N ALA A 152 -0.14 -10.83 21.88
CA ALA A 152 0.27 -10.65 23.27
C ALA A 152 1.71 -10.14 23.27
N TYR A 153 1.92 -9.03 23.96
CA TYR A 153 3.22 -8.40 24.11
C TYR A 153 3.59 -8.41 25.59
N GLY A 154 4.88 -8.60 25.88
CA GLY A 154 5.43 -8.28 27.19
C GLY A 154 5.57 -6.77 27.35
N ASP A 155 6.17 -6.13 26.34
CA ASP A 155 6.28 -4.67 26.21
C ASP A 155 6.16 -4.28 24.73
N VAL A 156 4.96 -3.89 24.32
CA VAL A 156 4.64 -3.57 22.93
C VAL A 156 5.50 -2.44 22.37
N VAL A 157 5.91 -1.46 23.19
CA VAL A 157 6.71 -0.32 22.71
C VAL A 157 8.11 -0.78 22.39
N THR A 158 8.72 -1.55 23.30
CA THR A 158 10.06 -2.10 23.10
C THR A 158 10.09 -3.08 21.94
N GLU A 159 9.14 -4.02 21.87
CA GLU A 159 9.09 -5.05 20.82
C GLU A 159 8.87 -4.43 19.43
N VAL A 160 7.98 -3.44 19.28
CA VAL A 160 7.79 -2.71 18.01
C VAL A 160 9.05 -1.94 17.62
N ALA A 161 9.68 -1.25 18.57
CA ALA A 161 10.89 -0.47 18.31
C ALA A 161 12.07 -1.35 17.89
N GLU A 162 12.25 -2.50 18.53
CA GLU A 162 13.27 -3.49 18.18
C GLU A 162 13.02 -4.09 16.80
N PHE A 163 11.78 -4.48 16.50
CA PHE A 163 11.40 -4.98 15.17
C PHE A 163 11.75 -3.95 14.09
N LEU A 164 11.24 -2.72 14.19
CA LEU A 164 11.44 -1.69 13.17
C LEU A 164 12.91 -1.30 13.03
N ARG A 165 13.67 -1.26 14.14
CA ARG A 165 15.12 -1.01 14.10
C ARG A 165 15.86 -2.10 13.33
N ALA A 166 15.46 -3.36 13.48
CA ALA A 166 16.08 -4.47 12.74
C ALA A 166 15.77 -4.45 11.23
N ARG A 167 14.77 -3.66 10.79
CA ARG A 167 14.42 -3.49 9.37
C ARG A 167 15.20 -2.36 8.68
N ILE A 168 15.75 -1.43 9.44
CA ILE A 168 16.56 -0.32 8.94
C ILE A 168 18.02 -0.80 8.91
N VAL A 169 18.54 -1.08 7.72
CA VAL A 169 19.95 -1.47 7.47
C VAL A 169 20.76 -0.32 6.92
#